data_AF-A0A9N9MKH5-F1
#
_entry.id   AF-A0A9N9MKH5-F1
#
_cell.length_a   1.000
_cell.length_b   1.000
_cell.length_c   1.000
_cell.angle_alpha   90.00
_cell.angle_beta   90.00
_cell.angle_gamma   90.00
#
_symmetry.space_group_name_H-M   'P 1'
#
loop_
_entity.id
_entity.type
_entity.pdbx_description
1 polymer ?
#
loop_
_entity_poly.entity_id
_entity_poly.type
_entity_poly.pdbx_seq_one_letter_code
_entity_poly.pdbx_strand_id
1 'polypeptide(L)'
;MSHIQRVKTLYKLILKLHKGLPQEFQIIGTNYTRDEFRRHKTCTPPEANIFMNEWTNYAITLAKQLGVKNETDKTKFGDELPTEILENLRDEQIVQLYELMEAAKAPKNFRVDQKS
;
A
#
# COMPACT_ATOMS: atom_id res chain seq x y z
N MET A 1 17.00 -21.02 -5.55
CA MET A 1 15.69 -20.79 -4.88
C MET A 1 14.61 -20.74 -5.96
N SER A 2 13.51 -21.49 -5.83
CA SER A 2 12.45 -21.54 -6.85
C SER A 2 11.57 -20.28 -6.83
N HIS A 3 10.86 -20.00 -7.92
CA HIS A 3 9.92 -18.87 -8.00
C HIS A 3 8.87 -18.94 -6.87
N ILE A 4 8.27 -20.13 -6.65
CA ILE A 4 7.28 -20.35 -5.58
C ILE A 4 7.87 -20.05 -4.19
N GLN A 5 9.13 -20.42 -3.95
CA GLN A 5 9.81 -20.09 -2.69
C GLN A 5 9.99 -18.57 -2.53
N ARG A 6 10.41 -17.86 -3.58
CA ARG A 6 10.56 -16.40 -3.57
C ARG A 6 9.23 -15.70 -3.27
N VAL A 7 8.14 -16.10 -3.94
CA VAL A 7 6.78 -15.58 -3.72
C VAL A 7 6.36 -15.79 -2.26
N LYS A 8 6.51 -17.01 -1.73
CA LYS A 8 6.15 -17.32 -0.33
C LYS A 8 6.98 -16.53 0.68
N THR A 9 8.27 -16.34 0.43
CA THR A 9 9.15 -15.54 1.29
C THR A 9 8.71 -14.07 1.31
N LEU A 10 8.48 -13.48 0.13
CA LEU A 10 8.04 -12.08 0.03
C LEU A 10 6.69 -11.86 0.72
N TYR A 11 5.72 -12.75 0.46
CA TYR A 11 4.41 -12.68 1.11
C TYR A 11 4.51 -12.73 2.64
N LYS A 12 5.31 -13.64 3.20
CA LYS A 12 5.52 -13.74 4.66
C LYS A 12 6.25 -12.52 5.21
N LEU A 13 7.22 -11.98 4.49
CA LEU A 13 7.96 -10.77 4.87
C LEU A 13 7.01 -9.58 5.00
N ILE A 14 6.16 -9.35 4.00
CA ILE A 14 5.18 -8.25 4.02
C ILE A 14 4.23 -8.38 5.20
N LEU A 15 3.66 -9.57 5.43
CA LEU A 15 2.79 -9.81 6.59
C LEU A 15 3.51 -9.59 7.93
N LYS A 16 4.82 -9.84 8.00
CA LYS A 16 5.63 -9.53 9.19
C LYS A 16 5.80 -8.03 9.35
N LEU A 17 6.11 -7.31 8.28
CA LEU A 17 6.28 -5.85 8.30
C LEU A 17 4.97 -5.14 8.69
N HIS A 18 3.81 -5.60 8.23
CA HIS A 18 2.52 -5.03 8.63
C HIS A 18 2.27 -5.04 10.14
N LYS A 19 2.90 -5.93 10.91
CA LYS A 19 2.78 -5.95 12.38
C LYS A 19 3.43 -4.73 13.04
N GLY A 20 4.29 -4.01 12.33
CA GLY A 20 4.88 -2.75 12.80
C GLY A 20 4.04 -1.52 12.46
N LEU A 21 2.96 -1.67 11.69
CA LEU A 21 2.08 -0.56 11.31
C LEU A 21 1.05 -0.24 12.41
N PRO A 22 0.52 0.99 12.45
CA PRO A 22 -0.69 1.30 13.20
C PRO A 22 -1.85 0.36 12.84
N GLN A 23 -2.71 0.05 13.81
CA GLN A 23 -3.74 -0.99 13.68
C GLN A 23 -4.63 -0.84 12.44
N GLU A 24 -5.09 0.38 12.14
CA GLU A 24 -5.94 0.64 10.97
C GLU A 24 -5.23 0.28 9.65
N PHE A 25 -3.97 0.70 9.49
CA PHE A 25 -3.15 0.39 8.32
C PHE A 25 -2.78 -1.08 8.23
N GLN A 26 -2.50 -1.72 9.37
CA GLN A 26 -2.23 -3.15 9.42
C GLN A 26 -3.41 -3.97 8.89
N ILE A 27 -4.64 -3.66 9.33
CA ILE A 27 -5.84 -4.40 8.94
C ILE A 27 -6.09 -4.26 7.43
N ILE A 28 -6.12 -3.02 6.95
CA ILE A 28 -6.41 -2.72 5.54
C ILE A 28 -5.31 -3.33 4.65
N GLY A 29 -4.04 -3.07 4.94
CA GLY A 29 -2.91 -3.55 4.15
C GLY A 29 -2.82 -5.07 4.12
N THR A 30 -3.08 -5.75 5.24
CA THR A 30 -3.05 -7.21 5.32
C THR A 30 -4.14 -7.86 4.47
N ASN A 31 -5.34 -7.31 4.49
CA ASN A 31 -6.44 -7.81 3.65
C ASN A 31 -6.14 -7.59 2.16
N TYR A 32 -5.68 -6.39 1.80
CA TYR A 32 -5.30 -6.07 0.43
C TYR A 32 -4.18 -6.98 -0.09
N THR A 33 -3.12 -7.21 0.70
CA THR A 33 -2.02 -8.11 0.32
C THR A 33 -2.48 -9.54 0.07
N ARG A 34 -3.38 -10.06 0.90
CA ARG A 34 -3.94 -11.41 0.68
C ARG A 34 -4.68 -11.50 -0.65
N ASP A 35 -5.49 -10.49 -0.94
CA ASP A 35 -6.29 -10.47 -2.15
C ASP A 35 -5.42 -10.32 -3.40
N GLU A 36 -4.43 -9.44 -3.38
CA GLU A 36 -3.56 -9.22 -4.52
C GLU A 36 -2.70 -10.44 -4.86
N PHE A 37 -2.07 -11.07 -3.85
CA PHE A 37 -1.33 -12.31 -4.08
C PHE A 37 -2.25 -13.46 -4.53
N ARG A 38 -3.53 -13.45 -4.12
CA ARG A 38 -4.51 -14.43 -4.59
C ARG A 38 -4.89 -14.20 -6.05
N ARG A 39 -5.13 -12.95 -6.44
CA ARG A 39 -5.48 -12.54 -7.82
C ARG A 39 -4.34 -12.84 -8.80
N HIS A 40 -3.09 -12.74 -8.35
CA HIS A 40 -1.91 -12.97 -9.20
C HIS A 40 -1.40 -14.42 -9.23
N LYS A 41 -2.15 -15.40 -8.70
CA LYS A 41 -1.73 -16.82 -8.73
C LYS A 41 -1.58 -17.40 -10.13
N THR A 42 -2.31 -16.86 -11.11
CA THR A 42 -2.40 -17.38 -12.48
C THR A 42 -1.85 -16.41 -13.52
N CYS A 43 -1.03 -15.44 -13.11
CA CYS A 43 -0.43 -14.49 -14.03
C CYS A 43 0.64 -15.15 -14.92
N THR A 44 0.89 -14.53 -16.07
CA THR A 44 1.95 -14.96 -17.00
C THR A 44 3.35 -14.69 -16.41
N PRO A 45 4.41 -15.37 -16.87
CA PRO A 45 5.76 -15.15 -16.35
C PRO A 45 6.24 -13.67 -16.40
N PRO A 46 5.97 -12.89 -17.47
CA PRO A 46 6.31 -11.47 -17.49
C PRO A 46 5.56 -10.66 -16.43
N GLU A 47 4.25 -10.86 -16.30
CA GLU A 47 3.43 -10.20 -15.26
C GLU A 47 3.89 -10.59 -13.85
N ALA A 48 4.25 -11.85 -13.64
CA ALA A 48 4.78 -12.33 -12.37
C ALA A 48 6.09 -11.62 -11.99
N ASN A 49 6.95 -11.33 -12.97
CA ASN A 49 8.19 -10.59 -12.72
C ASN A 49 7.91 -9.14 -12.33
N ILE A 50 7.02 -8.47 -13.04
CA ILE A 50 6.59 -7.09 -12.72
C ILE A 50 5.98 -7.06 -11.31
N PHE A 51 5.03 -7.96 -11.03
CA PHE A 51 4.42 -8.11 -9.73
C PHE A 51 5.46 -8.32 -8.62
N MET A 52 6.40 -9.26 -8.80
CA MET A 52 7.43 -9.51 -7.81
C MET A 52 8.35 -8.31 -7.58
N ASN A 53 8.62 -7.51 -8.62
CA ASN A 53 9.43 -6.29 -8.49
C ASN A 53 8.70 -5.23 -7.66
N GLU A 54 7.47 -4.90 -8.02
CA GLU A 54 6.66 -3.89 -7.33
C GLU A 54 6.44 -4.24 -5.85
N TRP A 55 6.12 -5.50 -5.57
CA TRP A 55 5.89 -5.95 -4.19
C TRP A 55 7.18 -6.05 -3.37
N THR A 56 8.33 -6.26 -4.03
CA THR A 56 9.64 -6.16 -3.36
C THR A 56 9.96 -4.72 -3.01
N ASN A 57 9.72 -3.77 -3.94
CA ASN A 57 9.89 -2.34 -3.70
C ASN A 57 9.00 -1.87 -2.54
N TYR A 58 7.72 -2.28 -2.53
CA TYR A 58 6.81 -2.01 -1.43
C TYR A 58 7.36 -2.51 -0.08
N ALA A 59 7.85 -3.76 -0.02
CA ALA A 59 8.43 -4.30 1.21
C ALA A 59 9.68 -3.54 1.67
N ILE A 60 10.52 -3.09 0.74
CA ILE A 60 11.71 -2.27 1.04
C ILE A 60 11.31 -0.92 1.60
N THR A 61 10.36 -0.22 0.97
CA THR A 61 9.84 1.08 1.46
C THR A 61 9.24 0.95 2.85
N LEU A 62 8.41 -0.08 3.06
CA LEU A 62 7.80 -0.34 4.35
C LEU A 62 8.84 -0.64 5.43
N ALA A 63 9.86 -1.46 5.12
CA ALA A 63 10.95 -1.74 6.05
C ALA A 63 11.76 -0.49 6.41
N LYS A 64 12.03 0.40 5.43
CA LYS A 64 12.68 1.69 5.69
C LYS A 64 11.83 2.55 6.62
N GLN A 65 10.55 2.76 6.31
CA GLN A 65 9.65 3.59 7.12
C GLN A 65 9.48 3.05 8.55
N LEU A 66 9.47 1.72 8.74
CA LEU A 66 9.44 1.09 10.06
C LEU A 66 10.78 1.17 10.82
N GLY A 67 11.90 1.22 10.08
CA GLY A 67 13.25 1.33 10.62
C GLY A 67 13.65 2.75 11.01
N VAL A 68 13.02 3.77 10.41
CA VAL A 68 13.17 5.18 10.78
C VAL A 68 12.36 5.45 12.06
N LYS A 69 12.90 5.00 13.19
CA LYS A 69 12.46 5.41 14.53
C LYS A 69 13.27 6.62 14.96
N ASN A 70 12.85 7.81 14.54
CA ASN A 70 13.31 9.03 15.23
C ASN A 70 12.46 9.18 16.49
N GLU A 71 13.09 9.24 17.66
CA GLU A 71 12.45 9.28 18.99
C GLU A 71 11.53 10.50 19.20
N THR A 72 11.52 11.45 18.26
CA THR A 72 10.83 12.74 18.37
C THR A 72 9.75 12.98 17.31
N ASP A 73 9.72 12.20 16.22
CA ASP A 73 8.77 12.41 15.13
C ASP A 73 7.74 11.28 15.08
N LYS A 74 6.46 11.66 15.03
CA LYS A 74 5.37 10.74 14.68
C LYS A 74 5.79 10.03 13.40
N THR A 75 5.98 8.72 13.44
CA THR A 75 6.35 7.90 12.27
C THR A 75 5.40 8.25 11.12
N LYS A 76 5.89 8.96 10.11
CA LYS A 76 5.15 9.27 8.89
C LYS A 76 5.23 8.05 7.98
N PHE A 77 4.07 7.53 7.61
CA PHE A 77 3.92 6.45 6.64
C PHE A 77 3.45 7.03 5.32
N GLY A 78 3.98 6.48 4.22
CA GLY A 78 3.75 6.99 2.87
C GLY A 78 4.80 8.00 2.43
N ASP A 79 4.86 8.20 1.12
CA ASP A 79 5.78 9.13 0.45
C ASP A 79 4.96 10.10 -0.40
N GLU A 80 5.56 11.22 -0.79
CA GLU A 80 4.94 12.15 -1.74
C GLU A 80 4.74 11.48 -3.09
N LEU A 81 3.60 11.75 -3.73
CA LEU A 81 3.28 11.17 -5.04
C LEU A 81 4.11 11.89 -6.11
N PRO A 82 4.96 11.17 -6.88
CA PRO A 82 5.73 11.78 -7.96
C PRO A 82 4.84 12.38 -9.04
N THR A 83 5.26 13.50 -9.60
CA THR A 83 4.52 14.17 -10.69
C THR A 83 4.35 13.27 -11.90
N GLU A 84 5.33 12.41 -12.22
CA GLU A 84 5.20 11.49 -13.36
C GLU A 84 4.04 10.52 -13.19
N ILE A 85 3.67 10.15 -11.95
CA ILE A 85 2.51 9.28 -11.71
C ILE A 85 1.22 10.05 -12.01
N LEU A 86 1.15 11.33 -11.61
CA LEU A 86 -0.01 12.19 -11.90
C LEU A 86 -0.25 12.36 -13.40
N GLU A 87 0.83 12.52 -14.18
CA GLU A 87 0.76 12.64 -15.64
C GLU A 87 0.26 11.37 -16.35
N ASN A 88 0.40 10.21 -15.70
CA ASN A 88 -0.08 8.92 -16.21
C ASN A 88 -1.53 8.60 -15.81
N LEU A 89 -2.17 9.44 -14.99
CA LEU A 89 -3.58 9.27 -14.62
C LEU A 89 -4.50 9.92 -15.65
N ARG A 90 -5.66 9.30 -15.89
CA ARG A 90 -6.73 9.94 -16.65
C ARG A 90 -7.33 11.10 -15.86
N ASP A 91 -7.92 12.07 -16.55
CA ASP A 91 -8.56 13.24 -15.92
C ASP A 91 -9.54 12.86 -14.79
N GLU A 92 -10.39 11.85 -15.02
CA GLU A 92 -11.32 11.35 -14.00
C GLU A 92 -10.61 10.78 -12.75
N GLN A 93 -9.45 10.14 -12.93
CA GLN A 93 -8.68 9.59 -11.81
C GLN A 93 -7.99 10.69 -11.01
N ILE A 94 -7.56 11.77 -11.69
CA ILE A 94 -7.01 12.96 -11.04
C ILE A 94 -8.09 13.62 -10.17
N VAL A 95 -9.31 13.76 -10.68
CA VAL A 95 -10.45 14.29 -9.93
C VAL A 95 -10.73 13.42 -8.70
N GLN A 96 -10.84 12.11 -8.86
CA GLN A 96 -11.08 11.18 -7.74
C GLN A 96 -9.97 11.24 -6.67
N LEU A 97 -8.71 11.35 -7.10
CA LEU A 97 -7.58 11.47 -6.19
C LEU A 97 -7.63 12.80 -5.41
N TYR A 98 -8.02 13.88 -6.08
CA TYR A 98 -8.21 15.18 -5.44
C TYR A 98 -9.37 15.16 -4.42
N GLU A 99 -10.52 14.59 -4.79
CA GLU A 99 -11.66 14.42 -3.89
C GLU A 99 -11.30 13.58 -2.65
N LEU A 100 -10.52 12.52 -2.84
CA LEU A 100 -10.00 11.70 -1.76
C LEU A 100 -9.09 12.49 -0.83
N MET A 101 -8.19 13.32 -1.38
CA MET A 101 -7.31 14.18 -0.59
C MET A 101 -8.12 15.15 0.28
N GLU A 102 -9.13 15.80 -0.29
CA GLU A 102 -9.98 16.75 0.45
C GLU A 102 -10.78 16.04 1.54
N ALA A 103 -11.35 14.86 1.25
CA ALA A 103 -12.05 14.04 2.24
C ALA A 103 -11.13 13.59 3.39
N ALA A 104 -9.86 13.27 3.10
CA ALA A 104 -8.89 12.85 4.10
C ALA A 104 -8.40 13.99 5.02
N LYS A 105 -8.41 15.25 4.52
CA LYS A 105 -8.10 16.45 5.31
C LYS A 105 -9.27 16.90 6.19
N ALA A 106 -10.50 16.53 5.83
CA ALA A 106 -11.67 16.89 6.59
C ALA A 106 -11.60 16.31 8.03
N PRO A 107 -12.00 17.07 9.06
CA PRO A 107 -11.99 16.59 10.42
C PRO A 107 -12.90 15.35 10.58
N LYS A 108 -12.44 14.34 11.35
CA LYS A 108 -13.10 13.03 11.58
C LYS A 108 -14.56 13.09 12.07
N ASN A 109 -15.09 14.28 12.37
CA ASN A 109 -16.46 14.49 12.83
C ASN A 109 -17.51 14.49 11.71
N PHE A 110 -17.11 14.35 10.44
CA PHE A 110 -18.08 14.25 9.34
C PHE A 110 -18.56 12.81 9.14
N ARG A 111 -19.28 12.27 10.13
CA ARG A 111 -20.21 11.17 9.88
C ARG A 111 -21.49 11.81 9.37
N VAL A 112 -21.72 11.72 8.07
CA VAL A 112 -23.01 12.08 7.48
C VAL A 112 -24.02 11.05 7.97
N ASP A 113 -24.74 11.40 9.03
CA ASP A 113 -26.00 10.75 9.37
C ASP A 113 -27.02 11.11 8.28
N GLN A 114 -27.21 10.23 7.31
CA GLN A 114 -28.45 10.11 6.53
C GLN A 114 -28.62 8.61 6.21
N LYS A 115 -29.73 7.94 6.52
CA LYS A 115 -31.12 8.37 6.34
C LYS A 115 -32.05 7.79 7.42
N SER A 116 -32.99 8.62 7.86
CA SER A 116 -34.34 8.21 8.31
C SER A 116 -35.22 7.83 7.13
#